data_AF-A0A2P2L0S8-F1
#
_entry.id   AF-A0A2P2L0S8-F1
#
_cell.length_a   1.000
_cell.length_b   1.000
_cell.length_c   1.000
_cell.angle_alpha   90.00
_cell.angle_beta   90.00
_cell.angle_gamma   90.00
#
_symmetry.space_group_name_H-M   'P 1'
#
loop_
_entity.id
_entity.type
_entity.pdbx_description
1 polymer ?
#
loop_
_entity_poly.entity_id
_entity_poly.type
_entity_poly.pdbx_seq_one_letter_code
_entity_poly.pdbx_strand_id
1 'polypeptide(L)'
;MDTYNRAEKLLSLSLNDWGLALATSKNLDPVWSQTLGDPFLRRLLLRFLFCRAVLTLYGPSFGKKEFHPECIPSLPASLPPTSTASQTLILQMANIFGATKKFIFSEGIMLPGYEHNDVEMAPSP
;
A
#
# COMPACT_ATOMS: atom_id res chain seq x y z
N MET A 1 -15.22 -14.74 4.32
CA MET A 1 -15.72 -13.50 3.67
C MET A 1 -15.17 -12.26 4.39
N ASP A 2 -15.14 -12.25 5.72
CA ASP A 2 -14.62 -11.16 6.54
C ASP A 2 -13.18 -10.71 6.18
N THR A 3 -12.24 -11.67 6.03
CA THR A 3 -10.84 -11.38 5.66
C THR A 3 -10.69 -10.56 4.37
N TYR A 4 -11.43 -10.93 3.32
CA TYR A 4 -11.36 -10.25 2.02
C TYR A 4 -11.97 -8.85 2.09
N ASN A 5 -13.11 -8.69 2.78
CA ASN A 5 -13.75 -7.39 2.99
C ASN A 5 -12.82 -6.44 3.76
N ARG A 6 -12.13 -6.97 4.78
CA ARG A 6 -11.15 -6.21 5.56
C ARG A 6 -9.95 -5.79 4.72
N ALA A 7 -9.40 -6.69 3.90
CA ALA A 7 -8.32 -6.39 2.97
C ALA A 7 -8.74 -5.35 1.92
N GLU A 8 -9.93 -5.49 1.34
CA GLU A 8 -10.49 -4.55 0.36
C GLU A 8 -10.65 -3.15 0.96
N LYS A 9 -11.21 -3.05 2.17
CA LYS A 9 -11.38 -1.77 2.88
C LYS A 9 -10.03 -1.10 3.14
N LEU A 10 -9.06 -1.85 3.66
CA LEU A 10 -7.71 -1.34 3.89
C LEU A 10 -7.07 -0.84 2.59
N LEU A 11 -7.08 -1.66 1.53
CA LEU A 11 -6.51 -1.30 0.25
C LEU A 11 -7.19 -0.05 -0.34
N SER A 12 -8.51 0.02 -0.28
CA SER A 12 -9.27 1.15 -0.85
C SER A 12 -8.96 2.46 -0.14
N LEU A 13 -8.86 2.45 1.19
CA LEU A 13 -8.49 3.64 1.97
C LEU A 13 -7.07 4.09 1.62
N SER A 14 -6.09 3.18 1.66
CA SER A 14 -4.71 3.53 1.37
C SER A 14 -4.48 4.00 -0.06
N LEU A 15 -5.16 3.39 -1.05
CA LEU A 15 -5.06 3.85 -2.44
C LEU A 15 -5.65 5.25 -2.64
N ASN A 16 -6.72 5.61 -1.92
CA ASN A 16 -7.24 6.97 -1.95
C ASN A 16 -6.23 7.98 -1.39
N ASP A 17 -5.59 7.65 -0.26
CA ASP A 17 -4.56 8.50 0.35
C ASP A 17 -3.35 8.68 -0.59
N TRP A 18 -2.94 7.60 -1.27
CA TRP A 18 -1.87 7.66 -2.27
C TRP A 18 -2.25 8.52 -3.47
N GLY A 19 -3.50 8.42 -3.93
CA GLY A 19 -4.04 9.26 -5.00
C GLY A 19 -3.99 10.74 -4.63
N LEU A 20 -4.37 11.09 -3.40
CA LEU A 20 -4.31 12.46 -2.90
C LEU A 20 -2.86 12.96 -2.78
N ALA A 21 -1.95 12.13 -2.26
CA ALA A 21 -0.53 12.47 -2.13
C ALA A 21 0.13 12.69 -3.50
N LEU A 22 -0.22 11.90 -4.51
CA LEU A 22 0.27 12.07 -5.88
C LEU A 22 -0.31 13.33 -6.53
N ALA A 23 -1.62 13.57 -6.40
CA ALA A 23 -2.29 14.72 -7.00
C ALA A 23 -1.80 16.07 -6.42
N THR A 24 -1.30 16.08 -5.18
CA THR A 24 -0.77 17.27 -4.50
C THR A 24 0.75 17.44 -4.67
N SER A 25 1.41 16.56 -5.41
CA SER A 25 2.86 16.61 -5.65
C SER A 25 3.24 17.78 -6.57
N LYS A 26 4.21 18.60 -6.14
CA LYS A 26 4.60 19.85 -6.82
C LYS A 26 5.29 19.67 -8.18
N ASN A 27 5.81 18.48 -8.46
CA ASN A 27 6.61 18.18 -9.66
C ASN A 27 6.03 16.99 -10.44
N LEU A 28 4.70 16.91 -10.50
CA LEU A 28 4.02 15.84 -11.23
C LEU A 28 4.04 16.14 -12.73
N ASP A 29 4.54 15.20 -13.53
CA ASP A 29 4.49 15.29 -14.99
C ASP A 29 3.03 15.51 -15.47
N PRO A 30 2.78 16.38 -16.46
CA PRO A 30 1.43 16.62 -16.98
C PRO A 30 0.67 15.35 -17.40
N VAL A 31 1.36 14.32 -17.90
CA VAL A 31 0.76 13.03 -18.23
C VAL A 31 0.13 12.39 -16.99
N TRP A 32 0.81 12.46 -15.85
CA TRP A 32 0.29 11.94 -14.60
C TRP A 32 -0.85 12.79 -14.04
N SER A 33 -0.83 14.11 -14.23
CA SER A 33 -1.97 14.98 -13.87
C SER A 33 -3.23 14.58 -14.64
N GLN A 34 -3.13 14.37 -15.96
CA GLN A 34 -4.25 13.90 -16.79
C GLN A 34 -4.71 12.50 -16.38
N THR A 35 -3.77 11.58 -16.15
CA THR A 35 -4.04 10.21 -15.69
C THR A 35 -4.80 10.19 -14.37
N LEU A 36 -4.42 11.05 -13.41
CA LEU A 36 -5.10 11.17 -12.12
C LEU A 36 -6.49 11.83 -12.24
N GLY A 37 -6.70 12.67 -13.26
CA GLY A 37 -7.99 13.27 -13.57
C GLY A 37 -9.01 12.27 -14.10
N ASP A 38 -8.57 11.24 -14.82
CA ASP A 38 -9.44 10.16 -15.31
C ASP A 38 -9.70 9.09 -14.22
N PRO A 39 -10.97 8.77 -13.88
CA PRO A 39 -11.26 7.81 -12.82
C PRO A 39 -10.75 6.38 -13.06
N PHE A 40 -10.73 5.92 -14.31
CA PHE A 40 -10.29 4.57 -14.65
C PHE A 40 -8.76 4.48 -14.63
N LEU A 41 -8.09 5.42 -15.29
CA LEU A 41 -6.63 5.48 -15.34
C LEU A 41 -6.03 5.75 -13.96
N ARG A 42 -6.63 6.62 -13.15
CA ARG A 42 -6.23 6.82 -11.75
C ARG A 42 -6.27 5.50 -10.99
N ARG A 43 -7.34 4.72 -11.14
CA ARG A 43 -7.48 3.42 -10.46
C ARG A 43 -6.44 2.42 -10.93
N LEU A 44 -6.13 2.41 -12.23
CA LEU A 44 -5.08 1.58 -12.81
C LEU A 44 -3.70 1.96 -12.25
N LEU A 45 -3.38 3.24 -12.20
CA LEU A 45 -2.10 3.76 -11.70
C LEU A 45 -1.89 3.41 -10.22
N LEU A 46 -2.91 3.58 -9.40
CA LEU A 46 -2.85 3.27 -7.96
C LEU A 46 -2.63 1.77 -7.70
N ARG A 47 -3.26 0.91 -8.50
CA ARG A 47 -3.01 -0.54 -8.45
C ARG A 47 -1.61 -0.90 -8.94
N PHE A 48 -1.13 -0.24 -10.00
CA PHE A 48 0.25 -0.40 -10.46
C PHE A 48 1.25 -0.06 -9.35
N LEU A 49 1.07 1.06 -8.67
CA LEU A 49 1.91 1.47 -7.53
C LEU A 49 1.90 0.45 -6.39
N PHE A 50 0.73 -0.08 -6.06
CA PHE A 50 0.60 -1.13 -5.06
C PHE A 50 1.37 -2.38 -5.47
N CYS A 51 1.17 -2.88 -6.69
CA CYS A 51 1.90 -4.04 -7.20
C CYS A 51 3.42 -3.81 -7.23
N ARG A 52 3.85 -2.61 -7.62
CA ARG A 52 5.27 -2.23 -7.62
C ARG A 52 5.86 -2.30 -6.22
N ALA A 53 5.15 -1.78 -5.21
CA ALA A 53 5.57 -1.87 -3.82
C ALA A 53 5.61 -3.32 -3.30
N VAL A 54 4.58 -4.12 -3.62
CA VAL A 54 4.53 -5.55 -3.26
C VAL A 54 5.73 -6.30 -3.83
N LEU A 55 6.02 -6.15 -5.12
CA LEU A 55 7.16 -6.80 -5.76
C LEU A 55 8.51 -6.29 -5.24
N THR A 56 8.59 -5.00 -4.87
CA THR A 56 9.82 -4.43 -4.28
C THR A 56 10.15 -5.03 -2.92
N LEU A 57 9.13 -5.26 -2.09
CA LEU A 57 9.31 -5.78 -0.73
C LEU A 57 9.27 -7.32 -0.66
N TYR A 58 8.82 -7.99 -1.72
CA TYR A 58 8.70 -9.45 -1.75
C TYR A 58 10.09 -10.10 -1.72
N GLY A 59 10.34 -10.96 -0.75
CA GLY A 59 11.67 -11.52 -0.45
C GLY A 59 12.39 -12.11 -1.67
N PRO A 60 11.75 -12.96 -2.50
CA PRO A 60 12.37 -13.53 -3.69
C PRO A 60 12.83 -12.52 -4.77
N SER A 61 12.19 -11.35 -4.85
CA SER A 61 12.53 -10.26 -5.77
C SER A 61 13.22 -9.07 -5.09
N PHE A 62 13.42 -9.13 -3.78
CA PHE A 62 13.98 -8.01 -3.02
C PHE A 62 15.39 -7.66 -3.52
N GLY A 63 15.60 -6.39 -3.83
CA GLY A 63 16.86 -5.88 -4.39
C GLY A 63 17.11 -6.22 -5.86
N LYS A 64 16.22 -6.98 -6.51
CA LYS A 64 16.36 -7.40 -7.91
C LYS A 64 15.51 -6.52 -8.82
N LYS A 65 16.14 -5.51 -9.40
CA LYS A 65 15.48 -4.46 -10.19
C LYS A 65 14.72 -5.00 -11.40
N GLU A 66 15.14 -6.12 -11.96
CA GLU A 66 14.50 -6.77 -13.12
C GLU A 66 13.07 -7.24 -12.84
N PHE A 67 12.68 -7.40 -11.57
CA PHE A 67 11.31 -7.76 -11.18
C PHE A 67 10.47 -6.54 -10.77
N HIS A 68 11.02 -5.33 -10.82
CA HIS A 68 10.30 -4.12 -10.42
C HIS A 68 9.57 -3.51 -11.63
N PRO A 69 8.25 -3.36 -11.56
CA PRO A 69 7.51 -2.65 -12.61
C PRO A 69 8.00 -1.21 -12.75
N GLU A 70 8.28 -0.81 -13.99
CA GLU A 70 8.64 0.55 -14.35
C GLU A 70 7.53 1.21 -15.17
N CYS A 71 7.50 2.53 -15.18
CA CYS A 71 6.55 3.33 -15.95
C CYS A 71 7.26 4.56 -16.54
N ILE A 72 6.76 5.02 -17.69
CA ILE A 72 7.29 6.17 -18.42
C ILE A 72 6.13 7.16 -18.64
N PRO A 73 6.28 8.45 -18.28
CA PRO A 73 7.44 9.04 -17.59
C PRO A 73 7.55 8.53 -16.14
N SER A 74 8.72 8.57 -15.51
CA SER A 74 8.83 8.04 -14.14
C SER A 74 7.91 8.79 -13.17
N LEU A 75 7.32 8.07 -12.21
CA LEU A 75 6.50 8.66 -11.15
C LEU A 75 7.36 9.50 -10.19
N PRO A 76 6.80 10.57 -9.58
CA PRO A 76 7.54 11.42 -8.66
C PRO A 76 8.00 10.66 -7.42
N ALA A 77 9.08 11.13 -6.81
CA ALA A 77 9.66 10.55 -5.59
C ALA A 77 8.78 10.69 -4.34
N SER A 78 7.58 11.27 -4.44
CA SER A 78 6.65 11.45 -3.32
C SER A 78 6.04 10.13 -2.83
N LEU A 79 6.06 9.07 -3.63
CA LEU A 79 5.53 7.76 -3.25
C LEU A 79 6.46 6.60 -3.71
N PRO A 80 7.64 6.47 -3.10
CA PRO A 80 8.54 5.38 -3.43
C PRO A 80 7.96 4.03 -2.94
N PRO A 81 8.28 2.92 -3.62
CA PRO A 81 7.84 1.57 -3.22
C PRO A 81 8.21 1.19 -1.78
N THR A 82 9.27 1.80 -1.24
CA THR A 82 9.81 1.58 0.11
C THR A 82 9.38 2.68 1.10
N SER A 83 8.43 3.55 0.75
CA SER A 83 7.92 4.55 1.68
C SER A 83 7.29 3.88 2.92
N THR A 84 7.31 4.56 4.07
CA THR A 84 6.64 4.07 5.28
C THR A 84 5.18 3.70 5.00
N ALA A 85 4.44 4.55 4.26
CA ALA A 85 3.06 4.27 3.89
C ALA A 85 2.90 2.98 3.05
N SER A 86 3.80 2.74 2.09
CA SER A 86 3.81 1.52 1.28
C SER A 86 4.14 0.28 2.10
N GLN A 87 5.16 0.37 2.96
CA GLN A 87 5.58 -0.75 3.81
C GLN A 87 4.50 -1.11 4.85
N THR A 88 3.88 -0.11 5.48
CA THR A 88 2.80 -0.33 6.46
C THR A 88 1.59 -1.00 5.81
N LEU A 89 1.13 -0.53 4.64
CA LEU A 89 0.03 -1.17 3.91
C LEU A 89 0.35 -2.63 3.59
N ILE A 90 1.55 -2.90 3.06
CA ILE A 90 1.95 -4.25 2.69
C ILE A 90 2.08 -5.14 3.91
N LEU A 91 2.62 -4.64 5.02
CA LEU A 91 2.71 -5.38 6.29
C LEU A 91 1.32 -5.74 6.82
N GLN A 92 0.39 -4.78 6.83
CA GLN A 92 -1.00 -5.02 7.27
C GLN A 92 -1.72 -6.02 6.35
N MET A 93 -1.57 -5.89 5.03
CA MET A 93 -2.13 -6.84 4.05
C MET A 93 -1.52 -8.24 4.23
N ALA A 94 -0.20 -8.33 4.34
CA ALA A 94 0.48 -9.60 4.57
C ALA A 94 0.06 -10.23 5.91
N ASN A 95 -0.20 -9.43 6.93
CA ASN A 95 -0.73 -9.91 8.21
C ASN A 95 -2.16 -10.46 8.07
N ILE A 96 -3.03 -9.78 7.32
CA ILE A 96 -4.40 -10.26 7.04
C ILE A 96 -4.38 -11.65 6.36
N PHE A 97 -3.41 -11.88 5.47
CA PHE A 97 -3.28 -13.14 4.73
C PHE A 97 -2.25 -14.14 5.29
N GLY A 98 -1.67 -13.88 6.47
CA GLY A 98 -0.67 -14.78 7.08
C GLY A 98 0.65 -14.92 6.28
N ALA A 99 0.99 -13.93 5.46
CA ALA A 99 2.12 -13.94 4.53
C ALA A 99 3.27 -13.00 4.93
N THR A 100 3.30 -12.47 6.15
CA THR A 100 4.32 -11.48 6.60
C THR A 100 5.76 -11.94 6.37
N LYS A 101 6.05 -13.23 6.60
CA LYS A 101 7.37 -13.86 6.37
C LYS A 101 7.83 -13.88 4.90
N LYS A 102 6.96 -13.52 3.95
CA LYS A 102 7.29 -13.44 2.52
C LYS A 102 7.86 -12.08 2.10
N PHE A 103 7.84 -11.10 3.01
CA PHE A 103 8.23 -9.73 2.72
C PHE A 103 9.38 -9.29 3.61
N ILE A 104 10.17 -8.34 3.10
CA ILE A 104 11.28 -7.70 3.79
C ILE A 104 10.89 -6.24 4.02
N PHE A 105 10.91 -5.81 5.28
CA PHE A 105 10.55 -4.46 5.70
C PHE A 105 11.74 -3.76 6.37
N SER A 106 11.77 -2.45 6.32
CA SER A 106 12.73 -1.62 7.05
C SER A 106 12.48 -1.67 8.56
N GLU A 107 13.54 -1.45 9.33
CA GLU A 107 13.45 -1.33 10.79
C GLU A 107 12.52 -0.17 11.19
N GLY A 108 11.66 -0.41 12.19
CA GLY A 108 10.66 0.57 12.66
C GLY A 108 9.30 0.50 11.98
N ILE A 109 9.10 -0.32 10.94
CA ILE A 109 7.75 -0.58 10.39
C ILE A 109 7.03 -1.57 11.30
N MET A 110 6.05 -1.07 12.06
CA MET A 110 5.23 -1.88 12.96
C MET A 110 3.77 -1.93 12.51
N LEU A 111 3.09 -3.02 12.86
CA LEU A 111 1.63 -3.10 12.74
C LEU A 111 1.03 -2.07 13.71
N PRO A 112 0.12 -1.19 13.27
CA PRO A 112 -0.63 -0.37 14.21
C PRO A 112 -1.42 -1.31 15.12
N GLY A 113 -1.33 -1.09 16.43
CA GLY A 113 -1.95 -1.94 17.44
C GLY A 113 -3.44 -2.12 17.15
N TYR A 114 -3.89 -3.37 17.12
CA TYR A 114 -5.31 -3.69 17.05
C TYR A 114 -5.92 -3.39 18.42
N GLU A 115 -6.56 -2.24 18.59
CA GLU A 115 -7.51 -2.07 19.69
C GLU A 115 -8.73 -2.94 19.37
N HIS A 116 -8.71 -4.17 19.87
CA HIS A 116 -9.89 -5.00 19.99
C HIS A 116 -10.64 -4.53 21.24
N ASN A 117 -11.69 -3.74 21.05
CA ASN A 117 -12.65 -3.44 22.12
C ASN A 117 -13.52 -4.68 22.38
N ASP A 118 -12.93 -5.70 23.00
CA ASP A 118 -13.70 -6.74 23.68
C ASP A 118 -13.95 -6.25 25.10
N VAL A 119 -15.10 -5.60 25.28
CA VAL A 119 -15.67 -5.44 26.62
C VAL A 119 -16.16 -6.82 27.05
N GLU A 120 -15.29 -7.56 27.71
CA GLU A 120 -15.65 -8.74 28.48
C GLU A 120 -16.55 -8.29 29.63
N MET A 121 -17.86 -8.38 29.41
CA MET A 121 -18.87 -8.14 30.44
C MET A 121 -18.83 -9.31 31.41
N ALA A 122 -18.10 -9.12 32.52
CA ALA A 122 -18.06 -10.04 33.65
C ALA A 122 -19.49 -10.36 34.15
N PRO A 123 -19.74 -11.57 34.68
CA PRO A 123 -21.03 -11.90 35.24
C PRO A 123 -21.19 -11.19 36.59
N SER A 124 -22.27 -10.43 36.73
CA SER A 124 -22.67 -9.82 38.01
C SER A 124 -23.10 -10.89 39.01
N PRO A 125 -22.89 -10.67 40.32
CA PRO A 125 -23.16 -11.61 41.41
C PRO A 125 -24.65 -11.89 41.64
#